data_AF-A0A1G3UQ89-F1
#
_entry.id   AF-A0A1G3UQ89-F1
#
_cell.length_a   1.000
_cell.length_b   1.000
_cell.length_c   1.000
_cell.angle_alpha   90.00
_cell.angle_beta   90.00
_cell.angle_gamma   90.00
#
_symmetry.space_group_name_H-M   'P 1'
#
loop_
_entity.id
_entity.type
_entity.pdbx_description
1 polymer ?
#
loop_
_entity_poly.entity_id
_entity_poly.type
_entity_poly.pdbx_seq_one_letter_code
_entity_poly.pdbx_strand_id
1 'polypeptide(L)'
;AKNLWKKILTSYFESGSPFLCFKDNANRANPNNHMGVIRSSNLCTEIFQNTNPNHYKIKILFEDGSSVSYEEDEIVKVDSGLEKPAKKITALDTINAKAIYVVEKEKINGDTAVCNLASVNLSRINTREDINRIVPIAIRALDNVIDLNFYPLEKVKRTNMKSRAIGLGVMGEAQMLAQQAITWGSQEHFDKIDEIMEAVSFNAISSSSDIALEKGVYPEFEGSKWSKGVMPMDYANAEVKNLIDRGGLFASSYEWDELRAKVKKQGMRNGYLMAIAPTSSISILTGTTQAIEPVFKRKWFEENLSGLIPVVVPELSPETWAYYTPAYDLNQTLLIKAAAIRQKWIDQGQSLNIFITLDKASGKYLNEIYMLAWKLGLKSTYYLRSQSPEMSKDVEDRSMECVGCQ
;
A
#
# COMPACT_ATOMS: atom_id res chain seq x y z
N ALA A 1 17.32 -10.75 -19.20
CA ALA A 1 16.00 -10.82 -18.56
C ALA A 1 15.75 -12.14 -17.80
N LYS A 2 15.54 -13.29 -18.47
CA LYS A 2 15.18 -14.56 -17.80
C LYS A 2 16.14 -15.00 -16.68
N ASN A 3 17.46 -14.85 -16.87
CA ASN A 3 18.45 -15.22 -15.85
C ASN A 3 18.37 -14.31 -14.61
N LEU A 4 18.11 -13.01 -14.78
CA LEU A 4 17.93 -12.09 -13.66
C LEU A 4 16.65 -12.45 -12.89
N TRP A 5 15.56 -12.76 -13.59
CA TRP A 5 14.32 -13.20 -12.96
C TRP A 5 14.50 -14.47 -12.13
N LYS A 6 15.21 -15.47 -12.65
CA LYS A 6 15.58 -16.68 -11.88
C LYS A 6 16.36 -16.32 -10.61
N LYS A 7 17.37 -15.45 -10.70
CA LYS A 7 18.14 -14.98 -9.53
C LYS A 7 17.28 -14.27 -8.50
N ILE A 8 16.33 -13.44 -8.95
CA ILE A 8 15.37 -12.76 -8.08
C ILE A 8 14.53 -13.80 -7.33
N LEU A 9 13.93 -14.77 -8.04
CA LEU A 9 13.12 -15.81 -7.42
C LEU A 9 13.92 -16.68 -6.43
N THR A 10 15.18 -17.00 -6.76
CA THR A 10 16.08 -17.73 -5.86
C THR A 10 16.36 -16.93 -4.59
N SER A 11 16.77 -15.66 -4.72
CA SER A 11 17.00 -14.77 -3.56
C SER A 11 15.77 -14.64 -2.68
N TYR A 12 14.59 -14.52 -3.31
CA TYR A 12 13.32 -14.35 -2.63
C TYR A 12 12.91 -15.62 -1.86
N PHE A 13 13.19 -16.79 -2.42
CA PHE A 13 12.99 -18.06 -1.74
C PHE A 13 13.96 -18.28 -0.57
N GLU A 14 15.22 -17.88 -0.72
CA GLU A 14 16.26 -18.07 0.30
C GLU A 14 16.14 -17.09 1.47
N SER A 15 15.75 -15.84 1.20
CA SER A 15 15.82 -14.76 2.20
C SER A 15 14.50 -14.03 2.45
N GLY A 16 13.44 -14.32 1.70
CA GLY A 16 12.20 -13.52 1.71
C GLY A 16 12.37 -12.13 1.10
N SER A 17 13.53 -11.82 0.51
CA SER A 17 13.87 -10.53 -0.11
C SER A 17 14.64 -10.72 -1.44
N PRO A 18 14.59 -9.76 -2.39
CA PRO A 18 13.93 -8.46 -2.35
C PRO A 18 12.41 -8.56 -2.51
N PHE A 19 11.66 -7.65 -1.88
CA PHE A 19 10.21 -7.56 -2.12
C PHE A 19 9.91 -7.21 -3.58
N LEU A 20 8.83 -7.77 -4.10
CA LEU A 20 8.44 -7.59 -5.50
C LEU A 20 7.35 -6.52 -5.60
N CYS A 21 7.60 -5.53 -6.45
CA CYS A 21 6.66 -4.47 -6.77
C CYS A 21 6.47 -4.37 -8.30
N PHE A 22 5.22 -4.38 -8.74
CA PHE A 22 4.81 -4.24 -10.13
C PHE A 22 4.51 -2.76 -10.43
N LYS A 23 5.58 -2.00 -10.73
CA LYS A 23 5.51 -0.54 -10.87
C LYS A 23 4.56 -0.06 -11.96
N ASP A 24 4.39 -0.84 -13.01
CA ASP A 24 3.46 -0.57 -14.09
C ASP A 24 2.00 -0.67 -13.62
N ASN A 25 1.63 -1.71 -12.89
CA ASN A 25 0.31 -1.85 -12.28
C ASN A 25 0.04 -0.73 -11.26
N ALA A 26 1.03 -0.43 -10.40
CA ALA A 26 0.92 0.64 -9.43
C ALA A 26 0.69 2.02 -10.09
N ASN A 27 1.49 2.38 -11.11
CA ASN A 27 1.36 3.68 -11.77
C ASN A 27 0.14 3.76 -12.70
N ARG A 28 -0.29 2.65 -13.32
CA ARG A 28 -1.54 2.60 -14.09
C ARG A 28 -2.73 2.97 -13.22
N ALA A 29 -2.75 2.53 -11.95
CA ALA A 29 -3.81 2.81 -10.99
C ALA A 29 -3.57 4.04 -10.10
N ASN A 30 -2.43 4.74 -10.22
CA ASN A 30 -2.09 5.91 -9.38
C ASN A 30 -3.14 7.03 -9.50
N PRO A 31 -3.86 7.41 -8.43
CA PRO A 31 -4.87 8.47 -8.48
C PRO A 31 -4.29 9.85 -8.80
N ASN A 32 -3.02 10.10 -8.47
CA ASN A 32 -2.37 11.40 -8.58
C ASN A 32 -1.22 11.39 -9.60
N ASN A 33 -1.37 10.68 -10.70
CA ASN A 33 -0.32 10.54 -11.72
C ASN A 33 0.05 11.86 -12.43
N HIS A 34 -0.79 12.89 -12.32
CA HIS A 34 -0.51 14.24 -12.84
C HIS A 34 0.58 14.96 -12.05
N MET A 35 0.78 14.61 -10.77
CA MET A 35 1.79 15.23 -9.90
C MET A 35 3.09 14.44 -9.81
N GLY A 36 3.13 13.21 -10.33
CA GLY A 36 4.33 12.38 -10.24
C GLY A 36 4.10 10.90 -10.48
N VAL A 37 5.12 10.13 -10.08
CA VAL A 37 5.21 8.68 -10.30
C VAL A 37 5.49 7.99 -8.98
N ILE A 38 4.87 6.83 -8.79
CA ILE A 38 5.16 5.93 -7.68
C ILE A 38 6.44 5.17 -8.02
N ARG A 39 7.52 5.48 -7.28
CA ARG A 39 8.86 4.93 -7.54
C ARG A 39 9.15 3.64 -6.79
N SER A 40 8.60 3.51 -5.60
CA SER A 40 8.79 2.41 -4.63
C SER A 40 7.60 2.34 -3.66
N SER A 41 7.58 1.32 -2.81
CA SER A 41 6.65 1.21 -1.67
C SER A 41 7.38 1.45 -0.34
N ASN A 42 6.66 1.40 0.78
CA ASN A 42 7.19 1.29 2.14
C ASN A 42 7.64 -0.15 2.49
N LEU A 43 8.00 -0.35 3.77
CA LEU A 43 8.56 -1.60 4.31
C LEU A 43 7.64 -2.82 4.17
N CYS A 44 6.32 -2.65 4.31
CA CYS A 44 5.34 -3.74 4.20
C CYS A 44 4.71 -3.86 2.81
N THR A 45 5.16 -3.05 1.84
CA THR A 45 4.72 -3.08 0.44
C THR A 45 3.26 -2.74 0.15
N GLU A 46 2.59 -1.97 1.00
CA GLU A 46 1.19 -1.55 0.85
C GLU A 46 1.02 -0.06 0.48
N ILE A 47 2.03 0.79 0.72
CA ILE A 47 1.94 2.24 0.48
C ILE A 47 2.50 2.62 -0.88
N PHE A 48 1.60 3.06 -1.77
CA PHE A 48 1.92 3.43 -3.15
C PHE A 48 1.55 4.89 -3.43
N GLN A 49 2.48 5.79 -3.10
CA GLN A 49 2.31 7.23 -3.25
C GLN A 49 3.42 7.85 -4.10
N ASN A 50 3.16 9.03 -4.66
CA ASN A 50 4.19 9.81 -5.35
C ASN A 50 5.29 10.23 -4.38
N THR A 51 6.54 10.04 -4.79
CA THR A 51 7.74 10.51 -4.06
C THR A 51 8.71 11.11 -5.05
N ASN A 52 9.51 12.09 -4.65
CA ASN A 52 10.54 12.68 -5.50
C ASN A 52 11.88 12.74 -4.73
N PRO A 53 13.01 12.43 -5.37
CA PRO A 53 14.31 12.57 -4.73
C PRO A 53 14.59 14.05 -4.42
N ASN A 54 15.47 14.30 -3.45
CA ASN A 54 16.02 15.65 -3.32
C ASN A 54 16.81 15.99 -4.57
N HIS A 55 16.77 17.25 -4.94
CA HIS A 55 17.54 17.79 -6.04
C HIS A 55 18.49 18.86 -5.51
N TYR A 56 19.68 18.99 -6.09
CA TYR A 56 20.69 19.94 -5.63
C TYR A 56 20.92 21.00 -6.70
N LYS A 57 20.99 22.26 -6.29
CA LYS A 57 21.40 23.38 -7.13
C LYS A 57 22.71 23.95 -6.64
N ILE A 58 23.41 24.63 -7.54
CA ILE A 58 24.60 25.39 -7.19
C ILE A 58 24.17 26.83 -6.97
N LYS A 59 24.20 27.25 -5.70
CA LYS A 59 23.91 28.62 -5.30
C LYS A 59 25.21 29.40 -5.23
N ILE A 60 25.27 30.48 -5.98
CA ILE A 60 26.40 31.40 -6.03
C ILE A 60 25.98 32.67 -5.30
N LEU A 61 26.72 33.02 -4.25
CA LEU A 61 26.60 34.31 -3.59
C LEU A 61 27.72 35.22 -4.08
N PHE A 62 27.35 36.42 -4.48
CA PHE A 62 28.27 37.46 -4.93
C PHE A 62 28.68 38.37 -3.77
N GLU A 63 29.80 39.07 -3.90
CA GLU A 63 30.28 40.00 -2.88
C GLU A 63 29.32 41.17 -2.60
N ASP A 64 28.44 41.51 -3.55
CA ASP A 64 27.40 42.53 -3.39
C ASP A 64 26.17 42.05 -2.59
N GLY A 65 26.20 40.80 -2.09
CA GLY A 65 25.12 40.17 -1.34
C GLY A 65 24.00 39.58 -2.19
N SER A 66 24.03 39.74 -3.52
CA SER A 66 23.09 39.08 -4.41
C SER A 66 23.41 37.58 -4.55
N SER A 67 22.41 36.77 -4.94
CA SER A 67 22.63 35.34 -5.18
C SER A 67 21.83 34.84 -6.38
N VAL A 68 22.37 33.80 -7.02
CA VAL A 68 21.74 33.09 -8.14
C VAL A 68 21.94 31.59 -7.96
N SER A 69 20.94 30.79 -8.32
CA SER A 69 21.01 29.32 -8.25
C SER A 69 20.86 28.72 -9.64
N TYR A 70 21.82 27.86 -10.02
CA TYR A 70 21.85 27.15 -11.30
C TYR A 70 21.66 25.64 -11.12
N GLU A 71 21.22 24.93 -12.16
CA GLU A 71 21.26 23.46 -12.16
C GLU A 71 22.71 22.97 -12.18
N GLU A 72 23.02 21.83 -11.54
CA GLU A 72 24.41 21.34 -11.41
C GLU A 72 25.15 21.19 -12.76
N ASP A 73 24.42 20.81 -13.80
CA ASP A 73 24.92 20.60 -15.17
C ASP A 73 24.64 21.77 -16.12
N GLU A 74 24.01 22.85 -15.65
CA GLU A 74 23.78 24.05 -16.45
C GLU A 74 25.10 24.70 -16.82
N ILE A 75 25.27 25.03 -18.10
CA ILE A 75 26.48 25.67 -18.59
C ILE A 75 26.41 27.15 -18.27
N VAL A 76 27.34 27.60 -17.43
CA VAL A 76 27.47 29.00 -17.05
C VAL A 76 28.74 29.54 -17.69
N LYS A 77 28.61 30.70 -18.33
CA LYS A 77 29.73 31.44 -18.88
C LYS A 77 30.29 32.36 -17.82
N VAL A 78 31.57 32.19 -17.50
CA VAL A 78 32.32 33.07 -16.59
C VAL A 78 33.03 34.17 -17.40
N ASP A 79 33.32 35.29 -16.77
CA ASP A 79 33.87 36.48 -17.43
C ASP A 79 35.26 36.26 -18.03
N SER A 80 35.98 35.21 -17.58
CA SER A 80 37.23 34.76 -18.23
C SER A 80 37.03 34.15 -19.61
N GLY A 81 35.77 34.04 -20.08
CA GLY A 81 35.40 33.49 -21.38
C GLY A 81 35.22 31.97 -21.39
N LEU A 82 35.47 31.29 -20.27
CA LEU A 82 35.27 29.85 -20.13
C LEU A 82 33.79 29.52 -19.90
N GLU A 83 33.34 28.44 -20.53
CA GLU A 83 32.01 27.85 -20.31
C GLU A 83 32.18 26.54 -19.56
N LYS A 84 31.56 26.44 -18.38
CA LYS A 84 31.65 25.23 -17.56
C LYS A 84 30.34 24.94 -16.83
N PRO A 85 30.07 23.67 -16.52
CA PRO A 85 28.92 23.31 -15.70
C PRO A 85 28.95 24.03 -14.35
N ALA A 86 27.79 24.42 -13.82
CA ALA A 86 27.68 25.16 -12.57
C ALA A 86 28.41 24.47 -11.40
N LYS A 87 28.39 23.13 -11.35
CA LYS A 87 29.10 22.35 -10.31
C LYS A 87 30.64 22.49 -10.33
N LYS A 88 31.21 23.13 -11.35
CA LYS A 88 32.65 23.40 -11.49
C LYS A 88 33.01 24.87 -11.28
N ILE A 89 32.04 25.72 -10.94
CA ILE A 89 32.28 27.13 -10.59
C ILE A 89 32.91 27.20 -9.20
N THR A 90 33.88 28.08 -9.03
CA THR A 90 34.57 28.32 -7.78
C THR A 90 34.56 29.80 -7.43
N ALA A 91 34.95 30.14 -6.20
CA ALA A 91 35.06 31.53 -5.76
C ALA A 91 36.13 32.35 -6.52
N LEU A 92 36.95 31.70 -7.36
CA LEU A 92 37.94 32.39 -8.21
C LEU A 92 37.34 32.91 -9.52
N ASP A 93 36.11 32.51 -9.85
CA ASP A 93 35.44 32.99 -11.06
C ASP A 93 34.70 34.32 -10.82
N THR A 94 34.35 34.99 -11.92
CA THR A 94 33.53 36.20 -11.94
C THR A 94 32.42 35.99 -12.98
N ILE A 95 31.20 36.44 -12.69
CA ILE A 95 30.05 36.31 -13.60
C ILE A 95 29.36 37.66 -13.68
N ASN A 96 29.15 38.18 -14.89
CA ASN A 96 28.48 39.46 -15.13
C ASN A 96 29.13 40.63 -14.37
N ALA A 97 30.47 40.69 -14.37
CA ALA A 97 31.30 41.63 -13.63
C ALA A 97 31.14 41.59 -12.10
N LYS A 98 30.58 40.50 -11.54
CA LYS A 98 30.44 40.28 -10.10
C LYS A 98 31.38 39.19 -9.62
N ALA A 99 32.21 39.51 -8.63
CA ALA A 99 33.07 38.55 -7.96
C ALA A 99 32.24 37.59 -7.11
N ILE A 100 32.57 36.30 -7.18
CA ILE A 100 31.88 35.25 -6.42
C ILE A 100 32.49 35.20 -5.01
N TYR A 101 31.64 35.38 -4.00
CA TYR A 101 32.03 35.27 -2.61
C TYR A 101 32.08 33.81 -2.14
N VAL A 102 30.99 33.07 -2.38
CA VAL A 102 30.92 31.64 -2.02
C VAL A 102 30.04 30.87 -3.01
N VAL A 103 30.40 29.60 -3.23
CA VAL A 103 29.62 28.64 -4.00
C VAL A 103 29.15 27.54 -3.05
N GLU A 104 27.85 27.36 -2.96
CA GLU A 104 27.21 26.42 -2.03
C GLU A 104 26.31 25.43 -2.79
N LYS A 105 26.17 24.22 -2.24
CA LYS A 105 25.15 23.28 -2.70
C LYS A 105 23.85 23.54 -1.96
N GLU A 106 22.88 24.12 -2.67
CA GLU A 106 21.53 24.33 -2.16
C GLU A 106 20.70 23.06 -2.37
N LYS A 107 20.21 22.48 -1.27
CA LYS A 107 19.36 21.30 -1.31
C LYS A 107 17.90 21.72 -1.50
N ILE A 108 17.30 21.30 -2.60
CA ILE A 108 15.86 21.37 -2.84
C ILE A 108 15.25 20.05 -2.37
N ASN A 109 14.38 20.15 -1.36
CA ASN A 109 13.68 18.97 -0.84
C ASN A 109 12.74 18.40 -1.89
N GLY A 110 12.85 17.09 -2.12
CA GLY A 110 11.84 16.33 -2.83
C GLY A 110 10.67 15.93 -1.93
N ASP A 111 9.82 15.04 -2.43
CA ASP A 111 8.62 14.57 -1.72
C ASP A 111 8.88 13.22 -1.04
N THR A 112 8.47 13.11 0.22
CA THR A 112 8.60 11.87 1.02
C THR A 112 7.23 11.47 1.54
N ALA A 113 6.75 10.32 1.07
CA ALA A 113 5.44 9.79 1.41
C ALA A 113 5.35 9.36 2.88
N VAL A 114 4.17 9.54 3.47
CA VAL A 114 3.77 9.03 4.77
C VAL A 114 2.29 8.65 4.70
N CYS A 115 1.85 7.81 5.62
CA CYS A 115 0.48 7.35 5.66
C CYS A 115 0.05 7.11 7.11
N ASN A 116 -1.17 7.52 7.45
CA ASN A 116 -1.82 7.11 8.69
C ASN A 116 -2.68 5.88 8.40
N LEU A 117 -2.57 4.85 9.23
CA LEU A 117 -3.19 3.55 8.99
C LEU A 117 -4.28 3.22 10.00
N ALA A 118 -5.32 2.53 9.54
CA ALA A 118 -6.32 1.88 10.37
C ALA A 118 -6.91 0.68 9.63
N SER A 119 -7.43 -0.30 10.36
CA SER A 119 -8.01 -1.51 9.75
C SER A 119 -9.41 -1.79 10.29
N VAL A 120 -10.35 -2.09 9.39
CA VAL A 120 -11.68 -2.58 9.75
C VAL A 120 -11.59 -4.06 10.10
N ASN A 121 -12.12 -4.45 11.27
CA ASN A 121 -12.14 -5.84 11.71
C ASN A 121 -13.33 -6.60 11.10
N LEU A 122 -13.08 -7.39 10.05
CA LEU A 122 -14.09 -8.13 9.31
C LEU A 122 -14.75 -9.27 10.09
N SER A 123 -14.12 -9.79 11.15
CA SER A 123 -14.78 -10.78 12.02
C SER A 123 -16.00 -10.21 12.75
N ARG A 124 -16.15 -8.88 12.78
CA ARG A 124 -17.28 -8.19 13.40
C ARG A 124 -18.02 -7.25 12.44
N ILE A 125 -17.31 -6.66 11.49
CA ILE A 125 -17.80 -5.63 10.57
C ILE A 125 -17.75 -6.20 9.14
N ASN A 126 -18.78 -6.94 8.74
CA ASN A 126 -18.86 -7.61 7.44
C ASN A 126 -20.23 -7.51 6.76
N THR A 127 -21.14 -6.70 7.31
CA THR A 127 -22.45 -6.37 6.71
C THR A 127 -22.41 -4.99 6.06
N ARG A 128 -23.32 -4.74 5.11
CA ARG A 128 -23.44 -3.44 4.44
C ARG A 128 -23.73 -2.33 5.44
N GLU A 129 -24.60 -2.60 6.39
CA GLU A 129 -25.03 -1.68 7.45
C GLU A 129 -23.87 -1.30 8.38
N ASP A 130 -23.07 -2.29 8.79
CA ASP A 130 -21.91 -2.03 9.65
C ASP A 130 -20.83 -1.23 8.93
N ILE A 131 -20.55 -1.55 7.66
CA ILE A 131 -19.55 -0.84 6.86
C ILE A 131 -19.98 0.60 6.61
N ASN A 132 -21.24 0.82 6.23
CA ASN A 132 -21.82 2.17 6.03
C ASN A 132 -21.72 3.03 7.30
N ARG A 133 -21.77 2.41 8.48
CA ARG A 133 -21.67 3.10 9.77
C ARG A 133 -20.23 3.37 10.19
N ILE A 134 -19.33 2.40 10.03
CA ILE A 134 -17.97 2.45 10.60
C ILE A 134 -16.96 3.14 9.69
N VAL A 135 -17.01 2.90 8.38
CA VAL A 135 -16.01 3.45 7.45
C VAL A 135 -15.97 4.98 7.46
N PRO A 136 -17.10 5.71 7.48
CA PRO A 136 -17.07 7.17 7.56
C PRO A 136 -16.36 7.70 8.82
N ILE A 137 -16.55 7.02 9.95
CA ILE A 137 -15.90 7.36 11.22
C ILE A 137 -14.39 7.14 11.10
N ALA A 138 -13.97 5.99 10.55
CA ALA A 138 -12.57 5.66 10.36
C ALA A 138 -11.84 6.65 9.44
N ILE A 139 -12.44 7.02 8.30
CA ILE A 139 -11.88 8.00 7.36
C ILE A 139 -11.72 9.37 8.03
N ARG A 140 -12.72 9.82 8.78
CA ARG A 140 -12.65 11.10 9.50
C ARG A 140 -11.58 11.08 10.59
N ALA A 141 -11.45 9.97 11.32
CA ALA A 141 -10.39 9.81 12.32
C ALA A 141 -9.00 9.87 11.67
N LEU A 142 -8.80 9.15 10.56
CA LEU A 142 -7.54 9.16 9.80
C LEU A 142 -7.18 10.55 9.25
N ASP A 143 -8.16 11.28 8.70
CA ASP A 143 -7.95 12.66 8.22
C ASP A 143 -7.57 13.61 9.36
N ASN A 144 -8.22 13.50 10.53
CA ASN A 144 -7.89 14.30 11.70
C ASN A 144 -6.47 14.04 12.20
N VAL A 145 -5.98 12.80 12.15
CA VAL A 145 -4.61 12.45 12.55
C VAL A 145 -3.59 13.22 11.71
N ILE A 146 -3.84 13.52 10.44
CA ILE A 146 -2.92 14.32 9.60
C ILE A 146 -2.60 15.67 10.25
N ASP A 147 -3.63 16.35 10.77
CA ASP A 147 -3.48 17.70 11.32
C ASP A 147 -2.95 17.68 12.76
N LEU A 148 -3.24 16.60 13.51
CA LEU A 148 -2.78 16.42 14.90
C LEU A 148 -1.36 15.85 15.01
N ASN A 149 -0.87 15.19 13.96
CA ASN A 149 0.41 14.48 14.03
C ASN A 149 1.61 15.44 14.07
N PHE A 150 2.64 15.02 14.80
CA PHE A 150 3.94 15.69 14.81
C PHE A 150 4.81 15.17 13.66
N TYR A 151 5.36 16.08 12.87
CA TYR A 151 6.26 15.75 11.77
C TYR A 151 7.68 16.16 12.12
N PRO A 152 8.62 15.20 12.28
CA PRO A 152 10.01 15.54 12.62
C PRO A 152 10.77 16.19 11.45
N LEU A 153 10.27 16.07 10.21
CA LEU A 153 10.91 16.60 9.00
C LEU A 153 9.92 17.46 8.21
N GLU A 154 10.31 18.69 7.88
CA GLU A 154 9.48 19.65 7.13
C GLU A 154 9.02 19.07 5.77
N LYS A 155 9.93 18.44 5.03
CA LYS A 155 9.62 17.83 3.71
C LYS A 155 8.49 16.81 3.78
N VAL A 156 8.42 16.06 4.88
CA VAL A 156 7.40 15.03 5.11
C VAL A 156 6.06 15.71 5.39
N LYS A 157 6.05 16.72 6.27
CA LYS A 157 4.86 17.52 6.53
C LYS A 157 4.33 18.15 5.24
N ARG A 158 5.20 18.78 4.44
CA ARG A 158 4.82 19.40 3.16
C ARG A 158 4.23 18.38 2.19
N THR A 159 4.86 17.22 2.06
CA THR A 159 4.33 16.15 1.19
C THR A 159 2.94 15.72 1.66
N ASN A 160 2.77 15.47 2.97
CA ASN A 160 1.49 15.01 3.47
C ASN A 160 0.40 16.07 3.41
N MET A 161 0.72 17.36 3.58
CA MET A 161 -0.29 18.41 3.46
C MET A 161 -0.77 18.61 2.01
N LYS A 162 0.04 18.27 1.01
CA LYS A 162 -0.34 18.31 -0.42
C LYS A 162 -1.31 17.20 -0.79
N SER A 163 -1.02 15.96 -0.38
CA SER A 163 -1.80 14.78 -0.77
C SER A 163 -2.82 14.33 0.27
N ARG A 164 -2.63 14.71 1.54
CA ARG A 164 -3.43 14.28 2.70
C ARG A 164 -3.67 12.78 2.74
N ALA A 165 -2.61 12.00 2.57
CA ALA A 165 -2.68 10.57 2.37
C ALA A 165 -3.06 9.81 3.65
N ILE A 166 -4.01 8.88 3.51
CA ILE A 166 -4.43 7.94 4.56
C ILE A 166 -4.48 6.52 3.99
N GLY A 167 -4.57 5.51 4.86
CA GLY A 167 -4.62 4.10 4.48
C GLY A 167 -5.58 3.33 5.37
N LEU A 168 -6.84 3.25 4.95
CA LEU A 168 -7.81 2.34 5.52
C LEU A 168 -7.66 0.96 4.90
N GLY A 169 -7.42 -0.03 5.75
CA GLY A 169 -7.33 -1.45 5.41
C GLY A 169 -8.43 -2.28 6.06
N VAL A 170 -8.28 -3.59 5.96
CA VAL A 170 -9.14 -4.58 6.61
C VAL A 170 -8.29 -5.65 7.28
N MET A 171 -8.84 -6.31 8.29
CA MET A 171 -8.23 -7.46 8.97
C MET A 171 -9.30 -8.47 9.39
N GLY A 172 -8.91 -9.67 9.81
CA GLY A 172 -9.86 -10.66 10.32
C GLY A 172 -10.58 -11.47 9.23
N GLU A 173 -10.06 -11.48 7.99
CA GLU A 173 -10.72 -12.15 6.85
C GLU A 173 -10.90 -13.66 7.10
N ALA A 174 -9.86 -14.35 7.58
CA ALA A 174 -9.95 -15.79 7.84
C ALA A 174 -10.98 -16.14 8.92
N GLN A 175 -11.06 -15.36 10.00
CA GLN A 175 -12.08 -15.55 11.03
C GLN A 175 -13.49 -15.32 10.48
N MET A 176 -13.70 -14.25 9.71
CA MET A 176 -14.99 -13.96 9.10
C MET A 176 -15.48 -15.13 8.24
N LEU A 177 -14.61 -15.68 7.40
CA LEU A 177 -14.95 -16.85 6.57
C LEU A 177 -15.27 -18.08 7.43
N ALA A 178 -14.49 -18.32 8.48
CA ALA A 178 -14.73 -19.44 9.37
C ALA A 178 -16.06 -19.36 10.11
N GLN A 179 -16.44 -18.18 10.59
CA GLN A 179 -17.72 -17.93 11.26
C GLN A 179 -18.92 -18.06 10.31
N GLN A 180 -18.73 -17.80 9.02
CA GLN A 180 -19.76 -17.93 7.99
C GLN A 180 -19.76 -19.30 7.30
N ALA A 181 -18.92 -20.24 7.76
CA ALA A 181 -18.76 -21.55 7.14
C ALA A 181 -18.38 -21.50 5.64
N ILE A 182 -17.58 -20.49 5.26
CA ILE A 182 -17.10 -20.29 3.90
C ILE A 182 -15.68 -20.85 3.76
N THR A 183 -15.47 -21.72 2.78
CA THR A 183 -14.14 -22.27 2.50
C THR A 183 -13.25 -21.25 1.82
N TRP A 184 -12.00 -21.10 2.30
CA TRP A 184 -11.03 -20.19 1.70
C TRP A 184 -10.77 -20.54 0.22
N GLY A 185 -10.88 -19.52 -0.63
CA GLY A 185 -10.63 -19.63 -2.07
C GLY A 185 -11.76 -20.29 -2.88
N SER A 186 -12.90 -20.57 -2.25
CA SER A 186 -14.14 -20.94 -2.94
C SER A 186 -14.73 -19.74 -3.71
N GLN A 187 -15.70 -20.02 -4.59
CA GLN A 187 -16.42 -18.96 -5.30
C GLN A 187 -17.18 -18.05 -4.32
N GLU A 188 -17.84 -18.64 -3.31
CA GLU A 188 -18.53 -17.91 -2.25
C GLU A 188 -17.58 -16.97 -1.49
N HIS A 189 -16.35 -17.40 -1.21
CA HIS A 189 -15.33 -16.51 -0.64
C HIS A 189 -15.03 -15.32 -1.56
N PHE A 190 -14.79 -15.56 -2.85
CA PHE A 190 -14.47 -14.51 -3.81
C PHE A 190 -15.60 -13.49 -3.95
N ASP A 191 -16.85 -13.95 -4.01
CA ASP A 191 -18.02 -13.08 -4.10
C ASP A 191 -18.22 -12.27 -2.83
N LYS A 192 -17.99 -12.90 -1.65
CA LYS A 192 -18.14 -12.25 -0.35
C LYS A 192 -17.08 -11.16 -0.12
N ILE A 193 -15.82 -11.44 -0.42
CA ILE A 193 -14.77 -10.43 -0.25
C ILE A 193 -14.92 -9.28 -1.25
N ASP A 194 -15.41 -9.57 -2.46
CA ASP A 194 -15.73 -8.53 -3.44
C ASP A 194 -16.82 -7.57 -2.93
N GLU A 195 -17.89 -8.12 -2.33
CA GLU A 195 -18.98 -7.35 -1.70
C GLU A 195 -18.48 -6.43 -0.60
N ILE A 196 -17.69 -6.98 0.33
CA ILE A 196 -17.17 -6.22 1.46
C ILE A 196 -16.25 -5.10 0.99
N MET A 197 -15.35 -5.40 0.07
CA MET A 197 -14.38 -4.42 -0.42
C MET A 197 -15.03 -3.34 -1.30
N GLU A 198 -16.08 -3.67 -2.05
CA GLU A 198 -16.92 -2.67 -2.72
C GLU A 198 -17.52 -1.71 -1.70
N ALA A 199 -18.14 -2.23 -0.64
CA ALA A 199 -18.76 -1.43 0.41
C ALA A 199 -17.72 -0.54 1.13
N VAL A 200 -16.55 -1.08 1.47
CA VAL A 200 -15.46 -0.32 2.10
C VAL A 200 -14.99 0.80 1.17
N SER A 201 -14.75 0.49 -0.11
CA SER A 201 -14.26 1.46 -1.10
C SER A 201 -15.25 2.59 -1.36
N PHE A 202 -16.51 2.24 -1.58
CA PHE A 202 -17.57 3.22 -1.82
C PHE A 202 -17.70 4.19 -0.63
N ASN A 203 -17.79 3.65 0.59
CA ASN A 203 -17.93 4.47 1.78
C ASN A 203 -16.67 5.29 2.06
N ALA A 204 -15.48 4.75 1.80
CA ALA A 204 -14.22 5.48 1.99
C ALA A 204 -14.14 6.71 1.09
N ILE A 205 -14.44 6.54 -0.20
CA ILE A 205 -14.44 7.61 -1.20
C ILE A 205 -15.54 8.63 -0.89
N SER A 206 -16.77 8.16 -0.64
CA SER A 206 -17.91 9.03 -0.31
C SER A 206 -17.63 9.89 0.92
N SER A 207 -17.06 9.30 1.97
CA SER A 207 -16.74 10.00 3.23
C SER A 207 -15.64 11.04 3.03
N SER A 208 -14.60 10.72 2.27
CA SER A 208 -13.56 11.72 1.95
C SER A 208 -14.11 12.88 1.12
N SER A 209 -15.09 12.62 0.24
CA SER A 209 -15.78 13.67 -0.51
C SER A 209 -16.69 14.54 0.38
N ASP A 210 -17.32 13.96 1.40
CA ASP A 210 -18.09 14.71 2.40
C ASP A 210 -17.20 15.59 3.27
N ILE A 211 -16.03 15.09 3.68
CA ILE A 211 -15.05 15.91 4.41
C ILE A 211 -14.50 17.02 3.50
N ALA A 212 -14.38 16.79 2.19
CA ALA A 212 -13.95 17.82 1.25
C ALA A 212 -14.93 18.99 1.20
N LEU A 213 -16.23 18.72 1.25
CA LEU A 213 -17.27 19.75 1.31
C LEU A 213 -17.18 20.56 2.62
N GLU A 214 -16.88 19.90 3.74
CA GLU A 214 -16.78 20.53 5.06
C GLU A 214 -15.48 21.33 5.26
N LYS A 215 -14.33 20.74 4.89
CA LYS A 215 -12.99 21.22 5.24
C LYS A 215 -12.13 21.65 4.06
N GLY A 216 -12.64 21.52 2.83
CA GLY A 216 -11.93 21.78 1.59
C GLY A 216 -11.22 20.56 1.01
N VAL A 217 -10.99 20.59 -0.30
CA VAL A 217 -10.28 19.56 -1.07
C VAL A 217 -8.78 19.49 -0.74
N TYR A 218 -8.12 18.36 -1.00
CA TYR A 218 -6.65 18.33 -0.93
C TYR A 218 -6.02 19.20 -2.04
N PRO A 219 -4.87 19.87 -1.78
CA PRO A 219 -4.27 20.83 -2.71
C PRO A 219 -4.03 20.32 -4.13
N GLU A 220 -3.69 19.04 -4.30
CA GLU A 220 -3.34 18.43 -5.60
C GLU A 220 -4.54 17.76 -6.30
N PHE A 221 -5.78 18.09 -5.91
CA PHE A 221 -6.99 17.47 -6.46
C PHE A 221 -7.19 17.73 -7.95
N GLU A 222 -6.98 18.96 -8.41
CA GLU A 222 -7.22 19.32 -9.81
C GLU A 222 -6.29 18.56 -10.75
N GLY A 223 -6.84 17.96 -11.80
CA GLY A 223 -6.09 17.09 -12.74
C GLY A 223 -5.91 15.64 -12.29
N SER A 224 -6.21 15.31 -11.02
CA SER A 224 -6.19 13.94 -10.51
C SER A 224 -7.22 13.05 -11.19
N LYS A 225 -7.08 11.74 -11.03
CA LYS A 225 -8.10 10.79 -11.48
C LYS A 225 -9.42 10.95 -10.73
N TRP A 226 -9.35 11.32 -9.45
CA TRP A 226 -10.54 11.64 -8.68
C TRP A 226 -11.32 12.81 -9.30
N SER A 227 -10.65 13.89 -9.71
CA SER A 227 -11.30 15.03 -10.39
C SER A 227 -11.95 14.64 -11.73
N LYS A 228 -11.39 13.63 -12.40
CA LYS A 228 -11.94 13.04 -13.63
C LYS A 228 -13.06 12.03 -13.36
N GLY A 229 -13.34 11.74 -12.08
CA GLY A 229 -14.28 10.73 -11.61
C GLY A 229 -13.89 9.32 -12.00
N VAL A 230 -12.60 9.02 -12.07
CA VAL A 230 -12.06 7.67 -12.27
C VAL A 230 -11.81 7.04 -10.90
N MET A 231 -12.31 5.84 -10.70
CA MET A 231 -12.34 5.11 -9.42
C MET A 231 -11.41 3.89 -9.48
N PRO A 232 -11.02 3.29 -8.34
CA PRO A 232 -10.06 2.17 -8.33
C PRO A 232 -10.47 0.99 -9.22
N MET A 233 -11.75 0.62 -9.21
CA MET A 233 -12.26 -0.54 -9.95
C MET A 233 -12.30 -0.36 -11.47
N ASP A 234 -12.16 0.87 -11.98
CA ASP A 234 -12.06 1.13 -13.42
C ASP A 234 -10.80 0.51 -14.03
N TYR A 235 -9.78 0.25 -13.20
CA TYR A 235 -8.53 -0.37 -13.60
C TYR A 235 -8.53 -1.90 -13.53
N ALA A 236 -9.60 -2.51 -13.01
CA ALA A 236 -9.67 -3.97 -12.96
C ALA A 236 -9.71 -4.55 -14.38
N ASN A 237 -8.79 -5.46 -14.64
CA ASN A 237 -8.77 -6.24 -15.87
C ASN A 237 -9.98 -7.19 -15.94
N ALA A 238 -10.30 -7.66 -17.15
CA ALA A 238 -11.41 -8.57 -17.39
C ALA A 238 -11.24 -9.90 -16.64
N GLU A 239 -10.00 -10.39 -16.48
CA GLU A 239 -9.73 -11.65 -15.78
C GLU A 239 -10.16 -11.61 -14.32
N VAL A 240 -9.90 -10.51 -13.60
CA VAL A 240 -10.34 -10.30 -12.21
C VAL A 240 -11.86 -10.16 -12.13
N LYS A 241 -12.49 -9.45 -13.09
CA LYS A 241 -13.95 -9.33 -13.13
C LYS A 241 -14.61 -10.70 -13.34
N ASN A 242 -14.00 -11.58 -14.13
CA ASN A 242 -14.48 -12.95 -14.37
C ASN A 242 -14.24 -13.92 -13.21
N LEU A 243 -13.55 -13.51 -12.13
CA LEU A 243 -13.43 -14.32 -10.90
C LEU A 243 -14.67 -14.22 -10.00
N ILE A 244 -15.57 -13.28 -10.28
CA ILE A 244 -16.70 -12.93 -9.43
C ILE A 244 -18.00 -13.29 -10.14
N ASP A 245 -18.93 -13.89 -9.42
CA ASP A 245 -20.28 -14.24 -9.88
C ASP A 245 -21.34 -13.83 -8.86
N ARG A 246 -21.60 -12.52 -8.77
CA ARG A 246 -22.56 -11.94 -7.80
C ARG A 246 -24.01 -11.92 -8.29
N GLY A 247 -24.38 -12.78 -9.26
CA GLY A 247 -25.75 -12.87 -9.76
C GLY A 247 -26.11 -11.86 -10.87
N GLY A 248 -25.11 -11.28 -11.53
CA GLY A 248 -25.30 -10.48 -12.74
C GLY A 248 -26.14 -9.21 -12.54
N LEU A 249 -27.16 -9.02 -13.38
CA LEU A 249 -27.95 -7.77 -13.49
C LEU A 249 -28.73 -7.42 -12.21
N PHE A 250 -28.92 -8.37 -11.30
CA PHE A 250 -29.67 -8.21 -10.06
C PHE A 250 -28.77 -8.17 -8.81
N ALA A 251 -27.46 -8.13 -9.00
CA ALA A 251 -26.52 -7.99 -7.91
C ALA A 251 -26.76 -6.67 -7.15
N SER A 252 -26.88 -6.74 -5.83
CA SER A 252 -26.89 -5.54 -4.98
C SER A 252 -25.52 -4.85 -5.09
N SER A 253 -25.49 -3.71 -5.77
CA SER A 253 -24.30 -2.87 -5.93
C SER A 253 -24.55 -1.49 -5.34
N TYR A 254 -23.49 -0.71 -5.21
CA TYR A 254 -23.59 0.69 -4.84
C TYR A 254 -23.73 1.57 -6.10
N GLU A 255 -24.39 2.72 -5.96
CA GLU A 255 -24.61 3.67 -7.04
C GLU A 255 -23.32 4.47 -7.35
N TRP A 256 -22.40 3.83 -8.06
CA TRP A 256 -21.08 4.41 -8.37
C TRP A 256 -21.15 5.64 -9.27
N ASP A 257 -22.14 5.75 -10.15
CA ASP A 257 -22.29 6.92 -11.02
C ASP A 257 -22.71 8.16 -10.23
N GLU A 258 -23.57 7.99 -9.21
CA GLU A 258 -23.90 9.05 -8.27
C GLU A 258 -22.66 9.48 -7.47
N LEU A 259 -21.85 8.52 -7.00
CA LEU A 259 -20.61 8.82 -6.30
C LEU A 259 -19.60 9.55 -7.20
N ARG A 260 -19.49 9.19 -8.48
CA ARG A 260 -18.64 9.93 -9.45
C ARG A 260 -19.11 11.36 -9.60
N ALA A 261 -20.42 11.58 -9.75
CA ALA A 261 -20.98 12.92 -9.86
C ALA A 261 -20.72 13.74 -8.58
N LYS A 262 -20.91 13.12 -7.41
CA LYS A 262 -20.59 13.69 -6.10
C LYS A 262 -19.13 14.11 -6.00
N VAL A 263 -18.19 13.21 -6.31
CA VAL A 263 -16.74 13.48 -6.26
C VAL A 263 -16.32 14.57 -7.24
N LYS A 264 -16.86 14.59 -8.47
CA LYS A 264 -16.57 15.66 -9.44
C LYS A 264 -17.05 17.02 -8.96
N LYS A 265 -18.19 17.07 -8.26
CA LYS A 265 -18.81 18.30 -7.78
C LYS A 265 -18.18 18.82 -6.49
N GLN A 266 -17.99 17.94 -5.50
CA GLN A 266 -17.52 18.28 -4.14
C GLN A 266 -16.00 18.21 -4.00
N GLY A 267 -15.35 17.39 -4.82
CA GLY A 267 -13.94 17.03 -4.69
C GLY A 267 -13.68 15.96 -3.62
N MET A 268 -12.40 15.81 -3.28
CA MET A 268 -11.90 14.81 -2.32
C MET A 268 -11.02 15.48 -1.28
N ARG A 269 -11.09 15.01 -0.03
CA ARG A 269 -10.23 15.51 1.06
C ARG A 269 -8.87 14.83 1.08
N ASN A 270 -8.79 13.59 0.64
CA ASN A 270 -7.59 12.76 0.71
C ASN A 270 -7.24 12.25 -0.69
N GLY A 271 -5.99 12.44 -1.09
CA GLY A 271 -5.48 12.01 -2.40
C GLY A 271 -5.22 10.51 -2.47
N TYR A 272 -4.99 9.86 -1.33
CA TYR A 272 -4.87 8.40 -1.18
C TYR A 272 -5.69 7.95 0.03
N LEU A 273 -6.40 6.82 -0.08
CA LEU A 273 -7.42 6.41 0.90
C LEU A 273 -7.21 5.05 1.52
N MET A 274 -6.88 4.04 0.72
CA MET A 274 -7.02 2.64 1.11
C MET A 274 -5.73 1.88 0.86
N ALA A 275 -5.23 1.25 1.91
CA ALA A 275 -4.05 0.39 1.93
C ALA A 275 -4.25 -0.68 2.99
N ILE A 276 -3.99 -1.94 2.65
CA ILE A 276 -4.12 -3.05 3.60
C ILE A 276 -2.74 -3.38 4.15
N ALA A 277 -2.45 -2.88 5.33
CA ALA A 277 -1.23 -3.16 6.07
C ALA A 277 -1.31 -4.53 6.79
N PRO A 278 -0.18 -5.12 7.21
CA PRO A 278 -0.21 -6.26 8.11
C PRO A 278 -0.67 -5.78 9.49
N THR A 279 -1.27 -6.66 10.30
CA THR A 279 -1.94 -6.25 11.55
C THR A 279 -1.56 -7.12 12.75
N SER A 280 -0.31 -7.56 12.86
CA SER A 280 0.11 -8.56 13.84
C SER A 280 -0.24 -8.19 15.28
N SER A 281 0.27 -7.05 15.76
CA SER A 281 0.07 -6.60 17.13
C SER A 281 -1.40 -6.26 17.40
N ILE A 282 -2.04 -5.51 16.50
CA ILE A 282 -3.41 -5.04 16.70
C ILE A 282 -4.45 -6.16 16.57
N SER A 283 -4.18 -7.22 15.81
CA SER A 283 -5.11 -8.36 15.70
C SER A 283 -5.12 -9.16 17.01
N ILE A 284 -3.99 -9.27 17.71
CA ILE A 284 -3.93 -9.87 19.04
C ILE A 284 -4.75 -9.03 20.02
N LEU A 285 -4.53 -7.71 20.05
CA LEU A 285 -5.27 -6.80 20.93
C LEU A 285 -6.79 -6.82 20.68
N THR A 286 -7.20 -6.96 19.42
CA THR A 286 -8.62 -6.97 19.04
C THR A 286 -9.24 -8.38 19.01
N GLY A 287 -8.44 -9.42 19.24
CA GLY A 287 -8.86 -10.81 19.29
C GLY A 287 -9.34 -11.36 17.94
N THR A 288 -8.63 -11.04 16.85
CA THR A 288 -8.97 -11.52 15.49
C THR A 288 -7.77 -12.08 14.72
N THR A 289 -8.02 -12.69 13.56
CA THR A 289 -6.94 -13.16 12.66
C THR A 289 -6.24 -12.00 11.97
N GLN A 290 -4.96 -12.17 11.69
CA GLN A 290 -4.12 -11.14 11.06
C GLN A 290 -4.56 -10.85 9.61
N ALA A 291 -4.67 -9.56 9.28
CA ALA A 291 -4.83 -9.03 7.93
C ALA A 291 -5.84 -9.82 7.05
N ILE A 292 -5.42 -10.19 5.83
CA ILE A 292 -6.23 -10.71 4.72
C ILE A 292 -5.78 -12.10 4.26
N GLU A 293 -5.08 -12.81 5.14
CA GLU A 293 -4.42 -14.07 4.83
C GLU A 293 -5.08 -15.24 5.57
N PRO A 294 -4.96 -16.46 5.05
CA PRO A 294 -5.30 -17.65 5.82
C PRO A 294 -4.42 -17.73 7.07
N VAL A 295 -4.91 -18.43 8.09
CA VAL A 295 -4.15 -18.61 9.33
C VAL A 295 -2.91 -19.47 9.08
N PHE A 296 -1.80 -19.19 9.78
CA PHE A 296 -0.61 -20.04 9.70
C PHE A 296 -0.87 -21.44 10.23
N LYS A 297 -1.44 -21.52 11.44
CA LYS A 297 -1.83 -22.74 12.15
C LYS A 297 -3.14 -22.48 12.88
N ARG A 298 -3.92 -23.53 13.10
CA ARG A 298 -5.15 -23.47 13.93
C ARG A 298 -4.85 -23.42 15.43
N LYS A 299 -3.75 -24.08 15.83
CA LYS A 299 -3.26 -24.19 17.20
C LYS A 299 -1.73 -24.17 17.22
N TRP A 300 -1.13 -23.53 18.22
CA TRP A 300 0.31 -23.49 18.46
C TRP A 300 0.57 -23.25 19.95
N PHE A 301 1.83 -23.28 20.35
CA PHE A 301 2.29 -22.86 21.66
C PHE A 301 3.14 -21.59 21.53
N GLU A 302 2.94 -20.65 22.45
CA GLU A 302 3.82 -19.50 22.63
C GLU A 302 4.65 -19.72 23.90
N GLU A 303 5.96 -19.46 23.81
CA GLU A 303 6.85 -19.54 24.96
C GLU A 303 6.99 -18.16 25.61
N ASN A 304 6.71 -18.07 26.90
CA ASN A 304 7.00 -16.88 27.69
C ASN A 304 7.74 -17.24 28.98
N LEU A 305 8.06 -16.24 29.81
CA LEU A 305 8.75 -16.43 31.09
C LEU A 305 8.03 -17.40 32.05
N SER A 306 6.74 -17.67 31.83
CA SER A 306 5.90 -18.57 32.63
C SER A 306 5.71 -19.96 32.01
N GLY A 307 6.30 -20.25 30.85
CA GLY A 307 6.26 -21.54 30.16
C GLY A 307 5.57 -21.50 28.80
N LEU A 308 5.14 -22.68 28.32
CA LEU A 308 4.43 -22.84 27.05
C LEU A 308 2.92 -22.61 27.24
N ILE A 309 2.38 -21.60 26.57
CA ILE A 309 0.95 -21.30 26.57
C ILE A 309 0.33 -21.83 25.29
N PRO A 310 -0.68 -22.71 25.34
CA PRO A 310 -1.42 -23.11 24.15
C PRO A 310 -2.27 -21.94 23.66
N VAL A 311 -2.16 -21.63 22.38
CA VAL A 311 -2.94 -20.59 21.71
C VAL A 311 -3.64 -21.20 20.50
N VAL A 312 -4.86 -20.75 20.26
CA VAL A 312 -5.69 -21.15 19.12
C VAL A 312 -6.15 -19.93 18.35
N VAL A 313 -6.54 -20.14 17.11
CA VAL A 313 -7.23 -19.10 16.34
C VAL A 313 -8.55 -18.71 17.02
N PRO A 314 -9.01 -17.45 16.91
CA PRO A 314 -10.26 -16.99 17.53
C PRO A 314 -11.46 -17.84 17.11
N GLU A 315 -12.43 -18.07 18.00
CA GLU A 315 -13.66 -18.82 17.69
C GLU A 315 -13.42 -20.23 17.10
N LEU A 316 -12.33 -20.91 17.46
CA LEU A 316 -12.06 -22.27 17.02
C LEU A 316 -12.98 -23.26 17.74
N SER A 317 -13.77 -24.00 16.96
CA SER A 317 -14.75 -25.00 17.40
C SER A 317 -14.78 -26.18 16.41
N PRO A 318 -15.42 -27.32 16.74
CA PRO A 318 -15.65 -28.39 15.77
C PRO A 318 -16.32 -27.90 14.48
N GLU A 319 -17.20 -26.90 14.56
CA GLU A 319 -17.93 -26.31 13.43
C GLU A 319 -17.05 -25.41 12.57
N THR A 320 -16.14 -24.63 13.18
CA THR A 320 -15.27 -23.67 12.47
C THR A 320 -13.93 -24.26 12.04
N TRP A 321 -13.53 -25.41 12.57
CA TRP A 321 -12.21 -26.03 12.34
C TRP A 321 -11.89 -26.24 10.85
N ALA A 322 -12.86 -26.72 10.08
CA ALA A 322 -12.68 -27.02 8.66
C ALA A 322 -12.41 -25.76 7.83
N TYR A 323 -12.93 -24.60 8.27
CA TYR A 323 -12.88 -23.35 7.52
C TYR A 323 -11.62 -22.52 7.80
N TYR A 324 -10.92 -22.79 8.90
CA TYR A 324 -9.57 -22.26 9.13
C TYR A 324 -8.53 -22.99 8.30
N THR A 325 -8.41 -22.65 7.02
CA THR A 325 -7.42 -23.25 6.12
C THR A 325 -5.99 -22.76 6.46
N PRO A 326 -5.03 -23.66 6.76
CA PRO A 326 -3.64 -23.27 6.97
C PRO A 326 -3.00 -22.71 5.71
N ALA A 327 -2.25 -21.62 5.84
CA ALA A 327 -1.70 -20.89 4.71
C ALA A 327 -0.75 -21.72 3.82
N TYR A 328 0.02 -22.65 4.40
CA TYR A 328 0.93 -23.57 3.69
C TYR A 328 0.23 -24.71 2.94
N ASP A 329 -1.00 -25.04 3.36
CA ASP A 329 -1.81 -26.09 2.71
C ASP A 329 -2.54 -25.55 1.49
N LEU A 330 -2.84 -24.26 1.47
CA LEU A 330 -3.56 -23.58 0.40
C LEU A 330 -2.76 -23.54 -0.92
N ASN A 331 -3.48 -23.71 -2.04
CA ASN A 331 -2.94 -23.35 -3.35
C ASN A 331 -2.78 -21.82 -3.44
N GLN A 332 -1.53 -21.36 -3.56
CA GLN A 332 -1.21 -19.93 -3.52
C GLN A 332 -1.81 -19.15 -4.69
N THR A 333 -2.17 -19.80 -5.80
CA THR A 333 -2.90 -19.13 -6.90
C THR A 333 -4.29 -18.66 -6.47
N LEU A 334 -4.95 -19.33 -5.52
CA LEU A 334 -6.22 -18.88 -4.94
C LEU A 334 -6.02 -17.64 -4.06
N LEU A 335 -4.91 -17.59 -3.32
CA LEU A 335 -4.53 -16.43 -2.53
C LEU A 335 -4.29 -15.21 -3.43
N ILE A 336 -3.58 -15.39 -4.54
CA ILE A 336 -3.37 -14.34 -5.55
C ILE A 336 -4.69 -13.85 -6.15
N LYS A 337 -5.63 -14.77 -6.45
CA LYS A 337 -6.96 -14.40 -6.95
C LYS A 337 -7.76 -13.56 -5.94
N ALA A 338 -7.82 -13.99 -4.68
CA ALA A 338 -8.47 -13.22 -3.61
C ALA A 338 -7.84 -11.83 -3.46
N ALA A 339 -6.51 -11.76 -3.50
CA ALA A 339 -5.79 -10.50 -3.43
C ALA A 339 -6.12 -9.59 -4.62
N ALA A 340 -6.22 -10.12 -5.83
CA ALA A 340 -6.56 -9.34 -7.01
C ALA A 340 -7.99 -8.77 -6.93
N ILE A 341 -8.94 -9.53 -6.37
CA ILE A 341 -10.30 -9.09 -6.09
C ILE A 341 -10.29 -7.92 -5.10
N ARG A 342 -9.53 -7.99 -4.01
CA ARG A 342 -9.36 -6.85 -3.08
C ARG A 342 -8.67 -5.65 -3.75
N GLN A 343 -7.61 -5.90 -4.53
CA GLN A 343 -6.79 -4.86 -5.15
C GLN A 343 -7.59 -3.97 -6.09
N LYS A 344 -8.62 -4.53 -6.74
CA LYS A 344 -9.58 -3.79 -7.60
C LYS A 344 -10.22 -2.62 -6.86
N TRP A 345 -10.46 -2.74 -5.56
CA TRP A 345 -11.22 -1.76 -4.78
C TRP A 345 -10.35 -0.72 -4.06
N ILE A 346 -9.03 -0.89 -4.02
CA ILE A 346 -8.12 -0.03 -3.26
C ILE A 346 -7.14 0.74 -4.16
N ASP A 347 -6.87 2.00 -3.81
CA ASP A 347 -6.04 2.92 -4.59
C ASP A 347 -4.54 2.77 -4.31
N GLN A 348 -4.14 2.28 -3.13
CA GLN A 348 -2.75 1.88 -2.82
C GLN A 348 -2.60 0.36 -2.92
N GLY A 349 -1.80 -0.29 -2.09
CA GLY A 349 -1.50 -1.72 -2.16
C GLY A 349 -2.05 -2.52 -0.98
N GLN A 350 -1.65 -3.78 -0.93
CA GLN A 350 -1.92 -4.68 0.19
C GLN A 350 -0.65 -5.48 0.50
N SER A 351 -0.35 -5.67 1.78
CA SER A 351 0.73 -6.55 2.22
C SER A 351 0.28 -8.00 2.07
N LEU A 352 0.67 -8.63 0.96
CA LEU A 352 0.32 -10.02 0.65
C LEU A 352 1.54 -10.92 0.70
N ASN A 353 1.63 -11.75 1.74
CA ASN A 353 2.58 -12.83 1.86
C ASN A 353 2.20 -14.00 0.95
N ILE A 354 3.21 -14.75 0.54
CA ILE A 354 3.10 -16.02 -0.17
C ILE A 354 3.68 -17.11 0.71
N PHE A 355 3.00 -18.24 0.81
CA PHE A 355 3.37 -19.34 1.69
C PHE A 355 3.78 -20.55 0.86
N ILE A 356 4.97 -21.08 1.11
CA ILE A 356 5.47 -22.24 0.36
C ILE A 356 6.13 -23.25 1.28
N THR A 357 5.84 -24.51 1.03
CA THR A 357 6.52 -25.64 1.64
C THR A 357 7.66 -26.08 0.73
N LEU A 358 8.72 -26.66 1.31
CA LEU A 358 9.92 -27.05 0.55
C LEU A 358 9.64 -28.08 -0.55
N ASP A 359 8.65 -28.96 -0.34
CA ASP A 359 8.21 -29.96 -1.32
C ASP A 359 7.49 -29.35 -2.53
N LYS A 360 6.83 -28.19 -2.35
CA LYS A 360 6.14 -27.45 -3.42
C LYS A 360 7.04 -26.41 -4.10
N ALA A 361 8.19 -26.10 -3.50
CA ALA A 361 9.08 -25.04 -3.96
C ALA A 361 9.79 -25.41 -5.28
N SER A 362 9.32 -24.81 -6.39
CA SER A 362 10.01 -24.88 -7.68
C SER A 362 10.04 -23.53 -8.37
N GLY A 363 11.09 -23.25 -9.14
CA GLY A 363 11.20 -22.01 -9.91
C GLY A 363 10.06 -21.82 -10.91
N LYS A 364 9.47 -22.91 -11.42
CA LYS A 364 8.29 -22.86 -12.30
C LYS A 364 7.06 -22.39 -11.54
N TYR A 365 6.80 -22.96 -10.36
CA TYR A 365 5.65 -22.62 -9.54
C TYR A 365 5.75 -21.20 -8.97
N LEU A 366 6.92 -20.78 -8.48
CA LEU A 366 7.15 -19.39 -8.07
C LEU A 366 6.91 -18.42 -9.24
N ASN A 367 7.44 -18.73 -10.43
CA ASN A 367 7.17 -17.93 -11.62
C ASN A 367 5.67 -17.84 -11.94
N GLU A 368 4.94 -18.94 -11.84
CA GLU A 368 3.49 -18.97 -12.06
C GLU A 368 2.75 -18.03 -11.10
N ILE A 369 3.05 -18.10 -9.80
CA ILE A 369 2.44 -17.24 -8.76
C ILE A 369 2.68 -15.75 -9.08
N TYR A 370 3.93 -15.35 -9.27
CA TYR A 370 4.25 -13.92 -9.45
C TYR A 370 3.82 -13.38 -10.81
N MET A 371 3.87 -14.20 -11.87
CA MET A 371 3.35 -13.78 -13.18
C MET A 371 1.82 -13.69 -13.15
N LEU A 372 1.13 -14.57 -12.44
CA LEU A 372 -0.31 -14.46 -12.20
C LEU A 372 -0.63 -13.18 -11.41
N ALA A 373 0.13 -12.88 -10.36
CA ALA A 373 -0.03 -11.66 -9.57
C ALA A 373 0.07 -10.40 -10.44
N TRP A 374 1.12 -10.31 -11.26
CA TRP A 374 1.31 -9.22 -12.21
C TRP A 374 0.16 -9.14 -13.22
N LYS A 375 -0.21 -10.28 -13.83
CA LYS A 375 -1.27 -10.36 -14.84
C LYS A 375 -2.62 -9.91 -14.31
N LEU A 376 -2.94 -10.31 -13.07
CA LEU A 376 -4.18 -9.93 -12.39
C LEU A 376 -4.17 -8.51 -11.83
N GLY A 377 -3.08 -7.75 -11.96
CA GLY A 377 -3.05 -6.33 -11.62
C GLY A 377 -2.62 -6.03 -10.17
N LEU A 378 -2.04 -6.99 -9.46
CA LEU A 378 -1.44 -6.72 -8.15
C LEU A 378 -0.31 -5.70 -8.28
N LYS A 379 -0.11 -4.90 -7.22
CA LYS A 379 0.94 -3.87 -7.15
C LYS A 379 2.21 -4.38 -6.49
N SER A 380 2.10 -5.38 -5.61
CA SER A 380 3.21 -5.97 -4.86
C SER A 380 2.86 -7.36 -4.32
N THR A 381 3.90 -8.05 -3.87
CA THR A 381 3.84 -9.13 -2.88
C THR A 381 4.86 -8.82 -1.78
N TYR A 382 4.56 -9.24 -0.55
CA TYR A 382 5.33 -8.92 0.64
C TYR A 382 6.41 -9.97 0.96
N TYR A 383 6.23 -10.85 1.94
CA TYR A 383 7.18 -11.95 2.19
C TYR A 383 6.83 -13.20 1.40
N LEU A 384 7.86 -13.91 0.94
CA LEU A 384 7.75 -15.34 0.66
C LEU A 384 8.16 -16.09 1.94
N ARG A 385 7.16 -16.66 2.63
CA ARG A 385 7.35 -17.45 3.85
C ARG A 385 7.58 -18.91 3.45
N SER A 386 8.80 -19.41 3.65
CA SER A 386 9.14 -20.82 3.47
C SER A 386 9.04 -21.56 4.80
N GLN A 387 8.42 -22.74 4.79
CA GLN A 387 8.34 -23.58 6.00
C GLN A 387 9.68 -24.29 6.21
N SER A 388 10.42 -23.94 7.28
CA SER A 388 11.62 -24.67 7.68
C SER A 388 11.25 -26.08 8.19
N PRO A 389 12.05 -27.14 7.91
CA PRO A 389 11.85 -28.48 8.47
C PRO A 389 11.85 -28.51 10.01
N GLU A 390 12.52 -27.55 10.64
CA GLU A 390 12.66 -27.44 12.11
C GLU A 390 11.42 -26.82 12.79
N MET A 391 10.50 -26.22 12.03
CA MET A 391 9.16 -25.77 12.49
C MET A 391 8.17 -26.92 12.74
N SER A 392 8.68 -28.16 12.77
CA SER A 392 7.98 -29.35 13.28
C SER A 392 7.77 -29.31 14.80
N LYS A 393 8.38 -28.35 15.52
CA LYS A 393 7.99 -28.03 16.89
C LYS A 393 6.80 -27.09 16.88
N ASP A 394 5.77 -27.37 17.68
CA ASP A 394 4.53 -26.57 17.77
C ASP A 394 4.73 -25.18 18.42
N VAL A 395 5.96 -24.67 18.51
CA VAL A 395 6.29 -23.38 19.12
C VAL A 395 6.44 -22.31 18.03
N GLU A 396 5.67 -21.23 18.10
CA GLU A 396 5.71 -20.12 17.15
C GLU A 396 6.43 -18.91 17.77
N ASP A 397 7.44 -18.37 17.07
CA ASP A 397 8.10 -17.11 17.42
C ASP A 397 7.58 -15.97 16.54
N ARG A 398 6.81 -15.07 17.15
CA ARG A 398 6.18 -13.92 16.47
C ARG A 398 7.00 -12.63 16.56
N SER A 399 8.20 -12.68 17.14
CA SER A 399 9.05 -11.49 17.35
C SER A 399 9.68 -10.94 16.05
N MET A 400 9.64 -11.69 14.94
CA MET A 400 10.27 -11.31 13.66
C MET A 400 9.34 -10.60 12.66
N GLU A 401 8.30 -9.93 13.16
CA GLU A 401 7.36 -9.16 12.32
C GLU A 401 7.74 -7.68 12.19
N CYS A 402 7.21 -7.01 11.15
CA CYS A 402 7.58 -5.64 10.84
C CYS A 402 6.92 -4.63 11.81
N VAL A 403 7.63 -4.24 12.85
CA VAL A 403 7.09 -3.39 13.94
C VAL A 403 6.74 -1.95 13.49
N GLY A 404 7.35 -1.43 12.43
CA GLY A 404 7.23 -0.01 12.07
C GLY A 404 6.00 0.37 11.23
N CYS A 405 5.27 -0.62 10.68
CA CYS A 405 4.12 -0.39 9.78
C CYS A 405 2.90 -1.27 10.11
N GLN A 406 2.88 -1.93 11.28
CA GLN A 406 1.85 -2.87 11.71
C GLN A 406 0.94 -2.34 12.81
#